data_AF-A0A2E6XHJ0-F1
#
_entry.id   AF-A0A2E6XHJ0-F1
#
_cell.length_a   1.000
_cell.length_b   1.000
_cell.length_c   1.000
_cell.angle_alpha   90.00
_cell.angle_beta   90.00
_cell.angle_gamma   90.00
#
_symmetry.space_group_name_H-M   'P 1'
#
loop_
_entity.id
_entity.type
_entity.pdbx_description
1 polymer ?
#
loop_
_entity_poly.entity_id
_entity_poly.type
_entity_poly.pdbx_seq_one_letter_code
_entity_poly.pdbx_strand_id
1 'polypeptide(L)'
;MAHLAYDQGYRFIHYRIASTPQIWTVEPWHRKFGMPEDPQEYGLGWTNEQAAQWQAPSKAVLMEYFDKVNTDAAQYLSAMTGADLERVIPFPAPPDTLTVREALGNLVWDNVAHGGQVAYLRGFFRGSGWHR
;
A
#
# COMPACT_ATOMS: atom_id res chain seq x y z
N MET A 1 1.66 -7.09 -7.36
CA MET A 1 0.72 -7.75 -6.42
C MET A 1 1.25 -7.70 -5.00
N ALA A 2 2.47 -8.16 -4.73
CA ALA A 2 3.07 -8.02 -3.41
C ALA A 2 3.20 -6.58 -2.93
N HIS A 3 3.86 -5.71 -3.72
CA HIS A 3 3.90 -4.27 -3.47
C HIS A 3 2.48 -3.72 -3.30
N LEU A 4 1.57 -3.84 -4.28
CA LEU A 4 0.16 -3.44 -4.12
C LEU A 4 -0.58 -3.93 -2.85
N ALA A 5 -0.42 -5.20 -2.47
CA ALA A 5 -1.06 -5.75 -1.28
C ALA A 5 -0.42 -5.18 0.00
N TYR A 6 0.86 -4.87 -0.08
CA TYR A 6 1.70 -4.45 1.03
C TYR A 6 1.75 -2.92 1.25
N ASP A 7 1.63 -2.13 0.19
CA ASP A 7 2.47 -0.94 0.10
C ASP A 7 1.78 0.41 0.36
N GLN A 8 0.56 0.67 -0.10
CA GLN A 8 0.17 2.10 -0.16
C GLN A 8 -1.12 2.51 0.55
N GLY A 9 -2.26 1.82 0.42
CA GLY A 9 -3.51 2.26 1.07
C GLY A 9 -3.39 2.43 2.60
N TYR A 10 -2.87 1.39 3.24
CA TYR A 10 -2.85 1.26 4.68
C TYR A 10 -1.69 2.01 5.35
N ARG A 11 -0.46 1.79 4.87
CA ARG A 11 0.71 2.51 5.38
C ARG A 11 0.51 4.01 5.22
N PHE A 12 0.01 4.48 4.07
CA PHE A 12 -0.19 5.90 3.84
C PHE A 12 -1.16 6.51 4.85
N ILE A 13 -2.30 5.84 5.10
CA ILE A 13 -3.27 6.27 6.11
C ILE A 13 -2.63 6.29 7.51
N HIS A 14 -2.03 5.19 7.96
CA HIS A 14 -1.54 5.07 9.33
C HIS A 14 -0.31 5.94 9.59
N TYR A 15 0.65 5.93 8.68
CA TYR A 15 1.92 6.64 8.81
C TYR A 15 1.79 8.14 8.55
N ARG A 16 0.95 8.57 7.59
CA ARG A 16 0.87 9.98 7.20
C ARG A 16 -0.33 10.71 7.76
N ILE A 17 -1.44 10.02 7.98
CA ILE A 17 -2.73 10.66 8.28
C ILE A 17 -3.13 10.41 9.73
N ALA A 18 -3.22 9.16 10.17
CA ALA A 18 -3.87 8.75 11.42
C ALA A 18 -2.94 8.72 12.65
N SER A 19 -1.62 8.66 12.46
CA SER A 19 -0.63 8.46 13.53
C SER A 19 -0.94 7.24 14.41
N THR A 20 -1.59 6.22 13.85
CA THR A 20 -1.93 4.97 14.53
C THR A 20 -0.97 3.85 14.13
N PRO A 21 -0.75 2.83 14.98
CA PRO A 21 0.08 1.69 14.63
C PRO A 21 -0.37 1.01 13.35
N GLN A 22 0.59 0.47 12.59
CA GLN A 22 0.33 -0.27 11.36
C GLN A 22 -0.05 -1.73 11.68
N ILE A 23 -0.96 -2.34 10.93
CA ILE A 23 -1.35 -3.76 10.96
C ILE A 23 -0.07 -4.60 10.85
N TRP A 24 0.87 -4.16 10.01
CA TRP A 24 2.22 -4.73 9.88
C TRP A 24 2.96 -4.92 11.21
N THR A 25 2.75 -4.00 12.16
CA THR A 25 3.35 -4.01 13.50
C THR A 25 2.44 -4.56 14.60
N VAL A 26 1.12 -4.62 14.37
CA VAL A 26 0.15 -5.17 15.33
C VAL A 26 0.14 -6.70 15.30
N GLU A 27 0.38 -7.28 14.13
CA GLU A 27 0.49 -8.73 13.91
C GLU A 27 1.83 -9.05 13.22
N PRO A 28 2.40 -10.27 13.37
CA PRO A 28 3.73 -10.61 12.84
C PRO A 28 3.72 -10.87 11.31
N TRP A 29 3.18 -9.94 10.52
CA TRP A 29 3.12 -10.01 9.06
C TRP A 29 4.49 -10.08 8.42
N HIS A 30 5.48 -9.40 8.99
CA HIS A 30 6.88 -9.47 8.56
C HIS A 30 7.37 -10.92 8.44
N ARG A 31 6.98 -11.80 9.39
CA ARG A 31 7.33 -13.23 9.35
C ARG A 31 6.61 -13.96 8.23
N LYS A 32 5.31 -13.67 8.05
CA LYS A 32 4.49 -14.27 6.99
C LYS A 32 5.01 -13.87 5.59
N PHE A 33 5.57 -12.68 5.45
CA PHE A 33 6.08 -12.11 4.19
C PHE A 33 7.59 -12.31 3.98
N GLY A 34 8.32 -12.83 4.98
CA GLY A 34 9.77 -12.98 4.92
C GLY A 34 10.51 -11.64 4.79
N MET A 35 9.99 -10.59 5.44
CA MET A 35 10.53 -9.23 5.40
C MET A 35 10.99 -8.78 6.79
N PRO A 36 11.82 -7.73 6.88
CA PRO A 36 12.17 -7.11 8.16
C PRO A 36 10.95 -6.60 8.94
N GLU A 37 11.08 -6.56 10.26
CA GLU A 37 10.02 -6.04 11.15
C GLU A 37 9.83 -4.53 11.01
N ASP A 38 10.85 -3.81 10.52
CA ASP A 38 10.78 -2.37 10.28
C ASP A 38 9.61 -2.02 9.33
N PRO A 39 8.60 -1.28 9.79
CA PRO A 39 7.47 -0.88 8.95
C PRO A 39 7.85 0.13 7.84
N GLN A 40 9.07 0.66 7.84
CA GLN A 40 9.60 1.48 6.74
C GLN A 40 10.39 0.67 5.70
N GLU A 41 10.71 -0.59 5.97
CA GLU A 41 11.36 -1.47 4.99
C GLU A 41 10.29 -2.24 4.22
N TYR A 42 9.81 -1.63 3.13
CA TYR A 42 8.71 -2.17 2.35
C TYR A 42 9.01 -2.39 0.86
N GLY A 43 10.30 -2.41 0.49
CA GLY A 43 10.71 -2.56 -0.90
C GLY A 43 10.91 -1.27 -1.68
N LEU A 44 10.65 -0.11 -1.08
CA LEU A 44 10.97 1.17 -1.72
C LEU A 44 12.49 1.29 -1.90
N GLY A 45 12.90 1.58 -3.14
CA GLY A 45 14.32 1.74 -3.47
C GLY A 45 15.08 0.43 -3.65
N TRP A 46 14.41 -0.72 -3.63
CA TRP A 46 15.04 -2.00 -3.95
C TRP A 46 15.60 -2.00 -5.38
N THR A 47 16.80 -2.58 -5.54
CA THR A 47 17.34 -2.90 -6.85
C THR A 47 16.58 -4.08 -7.47
N ASN A 48 16.80 -4.32 -8.77
CA ASN A 48 16.23 -5.48 -9.46
C ASN A 48 16.68 -6.79 -8.81
N GLU A 49 17.91 -6.88 -8.33
CA GLU A 49 18.47 -8.05 -7.67
C GLU A 49 17.78 -8.31 -6.33
N GLN A 50 17.56 -7.26 -5.53
CA GLN A 50 16.83 -7.37 -4.26
C GLN A 50 15.39 -7.82 -4.50
N ALA A 51 14.71 -7.21 -5.47
CA ALA A 51 13.35 -7.59 -5.84
C ALA A 51 13.25 -9.04 -6.37
N ALA A 52 14.25 -9.52 -7.12
CA ALA A 52 14.29 -10.87 -7.65
C ALA A 52 14.59 -11.94 -6.58
N GLN A 53 15.32 -11.59 -5.52
CA GLN A 53 15.60 -12.48 -4.40
C GLN A 53 14.42 -12.66 -3.45
N TRP A 54 13.52 -11.68 -3.41
CA TRP A 54 12.37 -11.73 -2.52
C TRP A 54 11.33 -12.75 -3.01
N GLN A 55 10.99 -13.70 -2.14
CA GLN A 55 9.99 -14.71 -2.41
C GLN A 55 8.64 -14.26 -1.85
N ALA A 56 7.68 -14.03 -2.76
CA ALA A 56 6.33 -13.66 -2.34
C ALA A 56 5.68 -14.77 -1.48
N PRO A 57 4.91 -14.39 -0.45
CA PRO A 57 4.17 -15.36 0.35
C PRO A 57 3.03 -15.99 -0.46
N SER A 58 2.39 -17.00 0.13
CA SER A 58 1.27 -17.68 -0.53
C SER A 58 0.15 -16.69 -0.91
N LYS A 59 -0.62 -17.03 -1.95
CA LYS A 59 -1.81 -16.24 -2.33
C LYS A 59 -2.77 -16.05 -1.15
N ALA A 60 -2.96 -17.07 -0.31
CA ALA A 60 -3.83 -16.97 0.86
C ALA A 60 -3.36 -15.89 1.84
N VAL A 61 -2.04 -15.86 2.13
CA VAL A 61 -1.45 -14.82 3.00
C VAL A 61 -1.59 -13.43 2.38
N LEU A 62 -1.35 -13.29 1.06
CA LEU A 62 -1.52 -12.02 0.36
C LEU A 62 -2.97 -11.51 0.44
N MET A 63 -3.95 -12.39 0.22
CA MET A 63 -5.37 -12.02 0.29
C MET A 63 -5.79 -11.69 1.72
N GLU A 64 -5.33 -12.46 2.71
CA GLU A 64 -5.63 -12.21 4.12
C GLU A 64 -5.13 -10.83 4.56
N TYR A 65 -3.91 -10.46 4.15
CA TYR A 65 -3.35 -9.14 4.44
C TYR A 65 -4.12 -8.04 3.72
N PHE A 66 -4.40 -8.22 2.42
CA PHE A 66 -5.16 -7.28 1.61
C PHE A 66 -6.55 -7.00 2.21
N ASP A 67 -7.29 -8.03 2.63
CA ASP A 67 -8.62 -7.87 3.19
C ASP A 67 -8.60 -7.10 4.52
N LYS A 68 -7.62 -7.39 5.39
CA LYS A 68 -7.43 -6.66 6.67
C LYS A 68 -7.09 -5.19 6.43
N VAL A 69 -6.13 -4.93 5.54
CA VAL A 69 -5.71 -3.58 5.15
C VAL A 69 -6.87 -2.77 4.59
N ASN A 70 -7.64 -3.33 3.66
CA ASN A 70 -8.76 -2.61 3.06
C ASN A 70 -9.90 -2.39 4.05
N THR A 71 -10.18 -3.37 4.92
CA THR A 71 -11.21 -3.22 5.95
C THR A 71 -10.88 -2.07 6.89
N ASP A 72 -9.65 -2.03 7.38
CA ASP A 72 -9.20 -0.97 8.29
C ASP A 72 -9.16 0.41 7.59
N ALA A 73 -8.59 0.47 6.38
CA ALA A 73 -8.58 1.70 5.58
C ALA A 73 -10.00 2.22 5.30
N ALA A 74 -10.94 1.34 4.94
CA ALA A 74 -12.33 1.72 4.71
C ALA A 74 -13.00 2.22 5.99
N GLN A 75 -12.76 1.58 7.14
CA GLN A 75 -13.27 2.05 8.43
C GLN A 75 -12.72 3.44 8.76
N TYR A 76 -11.41 3.65 8.62
CA TYR A 76 -10.79 4.96 8.84
C TYR A 76 -11.39 6.04 7.95
N LEU A 77 -11.42 5.81 6.63
CA LEU A 77 -11.95 6.77 5.66
C LEU A 77 -13.43 7.08 5.89
N SER A 78 -14.23 6.09 6.31
CA SER A 78 -15.66 6.28 6.58
C SER A 78 -15.95 7.15 7.81
N ALA A 79 -15.01 7.22 8.76
CA ALA A 79 -15.14 8.01 9.97
C ALA A 79 -14.60 9.44 9.81
N MET A 80 -13.95 9.77 8.68
CA MET A 80 -13.35 11.08 8.46
C MET A 80 -14.39 12.18 8.31
N THR A 81 -14.11 13.31 8.95
CA THR A 81 -14.89 14.54 8.81
C THR A 81 -14.33 15.45 7.71
N GLY A 82 -15.12 16.44 7.31
CA GLY A 82 -14.63 17.50 6.41
C GLY A 82 -13.41 18.24 6.99
N ALA A 83 -13.35 18.44 8.31
CA ALA A 83 -12.22 19.07 8.96
C ALA A 83 -10.95 18.20 8.89
N ASP A 84 -11.10 16.87 8.97
CA ASP A 84 -9.96 15.95 8.84
C ASP A 84 -9.34 16.01 7.44
N LEU A 85 -10.16 16.23 6.41
CA LEU A 85 -9.70 16.34 5.02
C LEU A 85 -8.89 17.62 4.75
N GLU A 86 -9.20 18.71 5.45
CA GLU A 86 -8.52 20.01 5.29
C GLU A 86 -7.25 20.14 6.17
N ARG A 87 -6.97 19.16 7.02
CA ARG A 87 -5.74 19.14 7.82
C ARG A 87 -4.51 19.06 6.91
N VAL A 88 -3.51 19.90 7.19
CA VAL A 88 -2.22 19.89 6.48
C VAL A 88 -1.27 18.89 7.14
N ILE A 89 -0.60 18.08 6.33
CA ILE A 89 0.37 17.06 6.74
C ILE A 89 1.69 17.21 5.98
N PRO A 90 2.84 16.79 6.57
CA PRO A 90 4.11 16.74 5.85
C PRO A 90 4.07 15.79 4.66
N PHE A 91 4.74 16.14 3.57
CA PHE A 91 4.82 15.34 2.36
C PHE A 91 6.26 15.27 1.80
N PRO A 92 6.73 14.10 1.32
CA PRO A 92 8.15 13.90 0.99
C PRO A 92 8.59 14.51 -0.35
N ALA A 93 7.68 15.09 -1.12
CA ALA A 93 7.96 15.70 -2.43
C ALA A 93 7.36 17.11 -2.47
N PRO A 94 7.90 18.06 -3.25
CA PRO A 94 7.33 19.40 -3.36
C PRO A 94 5.88 19.40 -3.88
N PRO A 95 4.97 20.20 -3.30
CA PRO A 95 5.15 20.99 -2.07
C PRO A 95 5.37 20.07 -0.85
N ASP A 96 6.27 20.44 0.06
CA ASP A 96 6.67 19.64 1.24
C ASP A 96 5.54 19.43 2.28
N THR A 97 4.35 19.93 1.98
CA THR A 97 3.11 19.74 2.72
C THR A 97 1.94 19.56 1.76
N LEU A 98 0.94 18.78 2.17
CA LEU A 98 -0.34 18.61 1.47
C LEU A 98 -1.49 18.60 2.48
N THR A 99 -2.70 18.96 2.04
CA THR A 99 -3.91 18.58 2.78
C THR A 99 -4.10 17.06 2.75
N VAL A 100 -4.80 16.51 3.76
CA VAL A 100 -5.17 15.09 3.76
C VAL A 100 -5.98 14.74 2.50
N ARG A 101 -6.85 15.64 2.03
CA ARG A 101 -7.57 15.48 0.76
C ARG A 101 -6.65 15.26 -0.42
N GLU A 102 -5.66 16.13 -0.62
CA GLU A 102 -4.69 16.01 -1.72
C GLU A 102 -3.85 14.74 -1.59
N ALA A 103 -3.42 14.43 -0.37
CA ALA A 103 -2.68 13.22 -0.06
C ALA A 103 -3.48 11.95 -0.42
N LEU A 104 -4.78 11.90 -0.12
CA LEU A 104 -5.67 10.80 -0.53
C LEU A 104 -5.83 10.74 -2.06
N GLY A 105 -5.83 11.87 -2.76
CA GLY A 105 -5.79 11.91 -4.22
C GLY A 105 -4.55 11.22 -4.80
N ASN A 106 -3.37 11.50 -4.22
CA ASN A 106 -2.12 10.82 -4.58
C ASN A 106 -2.20 9.32 -4.31
N LEU A 107 -2.78 8.91 -3.19
CA LEU A 107 -2.96 7.50 -2.88
C LEU A 107 -3.85 6.78 -3.91
N VAL A 108 -4.93 7.41 -4.36
CA VAL A 108 -5.80 6.84 -5.42
C VAL A 108 -5.02 6.69 -6.72
N TRP A 109 -4.28 7.73 -7.13
CA TRP A 109 -3.49 7.68 -8.35
C TRP A 109 -2.43 6.57 -8.33
N ASP A 110 -1.73 6.43 -7.20
CA ASP A 110 -0.73 5.40 -6.99
C ASP A 110 -1.31 3.97 -7.15
N ASN A 111 -2.46 3.70 -6.51
CA ASN A 111 -3.17 2.44 -6.66
C ASN A 111 -3.57 2.15 -8.12
N VAL A 112 -4.02 3.17 -8.86
CA VAL A 112 -4.37 3.05 -10.28
C VAL A 112 -3.14 2.71 -11.13
N ALA A 113 -2.04 3.44 -10.93
CA ALA A 113 -0.80 3.23 -11.67
C ALA A 113 -0.24 1.81 -11.46
N HIS A 114 -0.20 1.35 -10.22
CA HIS A 114 0.22 -0.01 -9.91
C HIS A 114 -0.76 -1.08 -10.41
N GLY A 115 -2.07 -0.81 -10.40
CA GLY A 115 -3.07 -1.66 -11.04
C GLY A 115 -2.76 -1.87 -12.54
N GLY A 116 -2.38 -0.80 -13.23
CA GLY A 116 -1.90 -0.84 -14.62
C GLY A 116 -0.63 -1.69 -14.79
N GLN A 117 0.36 -1.55 -13.91
CA GLN A 117 1.59 -2.36 -13.94
C GLN A 117 1.29 -3.86 -13.76
N VAL A 118 0.42 -4.23 -12.82
CA VAL A 118 0.01 -5.62 -12.63
C VAL A 118 -0.75 -6.14 -13.85
N ALA A 119 -1.62 -5.32 -14.43
CA ALA A 119 -2.34 -5.67 -15.63
C ALA A 119 -1.41 -5.93 -16.81
N TYR A 120 -0.42 -5.07 -17.00
CA TYR A 120 0.61 -5.22 -18.01
C TYR A 120 1.41 -6.52 -17.81
N LEU A 121 1.94 -6.76 -16.62
CA LEU A 121 2.71 -7.97 -16.31
C LEU A 121 1.90 -9.24 -16.53
N ARG A 122 0.64 -9.25 -16.08
CA ARG A 122 -0.26 -10.40 -16.33
C ARG A 122 -0.42 -10.63 -17.83
N GLY A 123 -0.70 -9.59 -18.61
CA GLY A 123 -0.84 -9.70 -20.06
C GLY A 123 0.43 -10.20 -20.74
N PHE A 124 1.60 -9.73 -20.29
CA PHE A 124 2.90 -10.17 -20.78
C PHE A 124 3.16 -11.67 -20.53
N PHE A 125 2.86 -12.16 -19.32
CA PHE A 125 3.13 -13.56 -18.96
C PHE A 125 2.02 -14.56 -19.32
N ARG A 126 0.77 -14.11 -19.44
CA ARG A 126 -0.41 -14.99 -19.60
C ARG A 126 -1.21 -14.70 -20.88
N GLY A 127 -0.86 -13.66 -21.63
CA GLY A 127 -1.59 -13.21 -22.82
C GLY A 127 -2.83 -12.37 -22.51
N SER A 128 -3.48 -11.89 -23.56
CA SER A 128 -4.69 -11.06 -23.50
C SER A 128 -5.90 -11.85 -22.97
N GLY A 129 -6.76 -11.19 -22.18
CA GLY A 129 -8.04 -11.75 -21.73
C GLY A 129 -8.34 -11.41 -20.27
N TRP A 130 -9.18 -10.40 -20.06
CA TRP A 130 -9.73 -10.02 -18.75
C TRP A 130 -11.19 -10.42 -18.60
N HIS A 131 -11.87 -10.55 -19.73
CA HIS A 131 -13.25 -10.98 -19.85
C HIS A 131 -13.22 -12.43 -20.33
N ARG A 132 -13.61 -13.36 -19.47
CA ARG A 132 -14.21 -14.63 -19.86
C ARG A 132 -15.46 -14.80 -19.03
#